data_AF-W1U0L1-F1
#
_entry.id   AF-W1U0L1-F1
#
_cell.length_a   1.000
_cell.length_b   1.000
_cell.length_c   1.000
_cell.angle_alpha   90.00
_cell.angle_beta   90.00
_cell.angle_gamma   90.00
#
_symmetry.space_group_name_H-M   'P 1'
#
loop_
_entity.id
_entity.type
_entity.pdbx_description
1 polymer ?
#
loop_
_entity_poly.entity_id
_entity_poly.type
_entity_poly.pdbx_seq_one_letter_code
_entity_poly.pdbx_strand_id
1 'polypeptide(L)'
;MFGNKRKSVRSKSARRTPPATRQHRSHSLLDWLAGVGATDIAVDLGSANTVVYVRGEGVVVREPSVLAVDRETREVVALGAKAAALAGRVPQELALVRPVERGVITDFSAAAHLVRELVGRQVSGLWKRPRLVMTMAGRQSDVAAAA
;
A
#
# COMPACT_ATOMS: atom_id res chain seq x y z
N MET A 1 53.69 6.09 42.49
CA MET A 1 52.55 5.19 42.19
C MET A 1 51.36 6.03 41.79
N PHE A 2 50.92 5.83 40.55
CA PHE A 2 49.59 6.02 39.96
C PHE A 2 48.67 7.13 40.48
N GLY A 3 48.35 8.10 39.61
CA GLY A 3 47.29 9.08 39.87
C GLY A 3 47.19 10.16 38.80
N ASN A 4 46.62 9.82 37.66
CA ASN A 4 46.66 10.50 36.36
C ASN A 4 46.24 12.00 36.35
N LYS A 5 46.98 12.78 35.54
CA LYS A 5 46.82 14.22 35.25
C LYS A 5 45.47 14.51 34.58
N ARG A 6 44.61 15.32 35.20
CA ARG A 6 43.44 15.91 34.51
C ARG A 6 43.83 17.25 33.90
N LYS A 7 44.08 17.24 32.60
CA LYS A 7 44.30 18.45 31.80
C LYS A 7 43.00 19.26 31.73
N SER A 8 43.09 20.51 32.19
CA SER A 8 42.29 21.63 31.71
C SER A 8 42.38 21.71 30.18
N VAL A 9 41.25 21.98 29.50
CA VAL A 9 41.11 22.87 28.32
C VAL A 9 39.73 22.70 27.66
N ARG A 10 39.15 23.86 27.30
CA ARG A 10 38.09 24.14 26.30
C ARG A 10 36.60 24.11 26.68
N SER A 11 36.13 25.33 26.98
CA SER A 11 34.96 26.02 26.40
C SER A 11 33.68 25.20 26.16
N LYS A 12 32.64 25.56 26.91
CA LYS A 12 31.23 25.30 26.61
C LYS A 12 30.91 25.66 25.14
N SER A 13 30.80 24.66 24.28
CA SER A 13 30.13 24.80 23.00
C SER A 13 28.63 24.72 23.25
N ALA A 14 27.98 25.87 23.28
CA ALA A 14 26.54 25.98 23.30
C ALA A 14 25.96 25.20 22.11
N ARG A 15 25.12 24.20 22.38
CA ARG A 15 24.22 23.64 21.38
C ARG A 15 23.33 24.76 20.87
N ARG A 16 23.64 25.32 19.71
CA ARG A 16 22.71 26.16 18.95
C ARG A 16 21.63 25.21 18.43
N THR A 17 20.49 25.20 19.09
CA THR A 17 19.26 24.65 18.49
C THR A 17 18.99 25.42 17.19
N PRO A 18 18.72 24.77 16.05
CA PRO A 18 18.24 25.47 14.87
C PRO A 18 16.94 26.20 15.25
N PRO A 19 16.71 27.44 14.79
CA PRO A 19 15.44 28.11 15.05
C PRO A 19 14.33 27.28 14.40
N ALA A 20 13.33 26.92 15.20
CA ALA A 20 12.05 26.47 14.67
C ALA A 20 11.44 27.64 13.90
N THR A 21 11.71 27.70 12.60
CA THR A 21 10.98 28.55 11.67
C THR A 21 9.55 28.02 11.62
N ARG A 22 8.71 28.57 12.50
CA ARG A 22 7.25 28.55 12.39
C ARG A 22 6.91 29.22 11.06
N GLN A 23 6.93 28.44 9.97
CA GLN A 23 6.29 28.83 8.73
C GLN A 23 4.79 28.84 9.00
N HIS A 24 4.30 30.00 9.40
CA HIS A 24 2.90 30.33 9.40
C HIS A 24 2.46 30.42 7.93
N ARG A 25 2.27 29.25 7.29
CA ARG A 25 1.66 29.18 5.97
C ARG A 25 0.21 29.58 6.14
N SER A 26 -0.15 30.72 5.58
CA SER A 26 -1.53 31.05 5.27
C SER A 26 -2.10 29.90 4.44
N HIS A 27 -2.99 29.09 5.01
CA HIS A 27 -3.84 28.23 4.21
C HIS A 27 -4.75 29.14 3.39
N SER A 28 -4.60 29.10 2.08
CA SER A 28 -5.50 29.79 1.16
C SER A 28 -6.86 29.11 1.24
N LEU A 29 -7.95 29.88 1.19
CA LEU A 29 -9.31 29.36 1.03
C LEU A 29 -9.41 28.44 -0.21
N LEU A 30 -8.55 28.68 -1.20
CA LEU A 30 -8.42 27.87 -2.41
C LEU A 30 -7.73 26.54 -2.13
N ASP A 31 -6.85 26.43 -1.13
CA ASP A 31 -6.29 25.13 -0.68
C ASP A 31 -7.36 24.29 0.00
N TRP A 32 -8.27 24.93 0.76
CA TRP A 32 -9.43 24.28 1.36
C TRP A 32 -10.42 23.78 0.28
N LEU A 33 -10.63 24.55 -0.80
CA LEU A 33 -11.43 24.14 -1.95
C LEU A 33 -10.72 23.12 -2.86
N ALA A 34 -9.40 23.21 -3.02
CA ALA A 34 -8.62 22.26 -3.82
C ALA A 34 -8.52 20.87 -3.16
N GLY A 35 -8.69 20.80 -1.84
CA GLY A 35 -8.83 19.54 -1.10
C GLY A 35 -10.09 18.73 -1.41
N VAL A 36 -11.04 19.30 -2.16
CA VAL A 36 -12.32 18.68 -2.54
C VAL A 36 -12.17 17.75 -3.78
N GLY A 37 -11.01 17.71 -4.44
CA GLY A 37 -10.85 17.02 -5.75
C GLY A 37 -10.09 15.69 -5.77
N ALA A 38 -9.32 15.33 -4.74
CA ALA A 38 -8.49 14.11 -4.75
C ALA A 38 -9.00 13.08 -3.73
N THR A 39 -9.39 11.89 -4.21
CA THR A 39 -9.76 10.76 -3.37
C THR A 39 -8.50 10.08 -2.83
N ASP A 40 -8.31 10.14 -1.51
CA ASP A 40 -7.22 9.43 -0.82
C ASP A 40 -7.65 7.98 -0.55
N ILE A 41 -6.86 7.03 -1.06
CA ILE A 41 -7.14 5.61 -0.98
C ILE A 41 -5.95 4.91 -0.32
N ALA A 42 -6.24 4.10 0.70
CA ALA A 42 -5.28 3.16 1.26
C ALA A 42 -5.69 1.72 0.90
N VAL A 43 -4.73 0.93 0.44
CA VAL A 43 -4.92 -0.49 0.13
C VAL A 43 -4.05 -1.32 1.06
N ASP A 44 -4.64 -2.31 1.71
CA ASP A 44 -3.91 -3.34 2.45
C ASP A 44 -3.96 -4.64 1.68
N LEU A 45 -2.82 -5.04 1.09
CA LEU A 45 -2.70 -6.25 0.27
C LEU A 45 -2.14 -7.40 1.12
N GLY A 46 -3.03 -8.09 1.84
CA GLY A 46 -2.67 -9.22 2.70
C GLY A 46 -2.80 -10.59 2.01
N SER A 47 -2.20 -11.63 2.59
CA SER A 47 -2.31 -13.01 2.07
C SER A 47 -3.72 -13.60 2.15
N ALA A 48 -4.49 -13.18 3.16
CA ALA A 48 -5.86 -13.66 3.34
C ALA A 48 -6.86 -12.76 2.61
N ASN A 49 -6.79 -11.45 2.85
CA ASN A 49 -7.75 -10.46 2.37
C ASN A 49 -7.05 -9.21 1.86
N THR A 50 -7.69 -8.55 0.89
CA THR A 50 -7.37 -7.22 0.43
C THR A 50 -8.43 -6.25 0.95
N VAL A 51 -7.98 -5.16 1.55
CA VAL A 51 -8.85 -4.13 2.12
C VAL A 51 -8.60 -2.81 1.40
N VAL A 52 -9.68 -2.09 1.07
CA VAL A 52 -9.60 -0.73 0.53
C VAL A 52 -10.28 0.22 1.51
N TYR A 53 -9.54 1.25 1.89
CA TYR A 53 -9.99 2.35 2.72
C TYR A 53 -10.00 3.63 1.90
N VAL A 54 -11.09 4.39 1.98
CA VAL A 54 -11.23 5.71 1.36
C VAL A 54 -11.35 6.75 2.46
N ARG A 55 -10.52 7.79 2.41
CA ARG A 55 -10.56 8.87 3.41
C ARG A 55 -11.93 9.56 3.40
N GLY A 56 -12.57 9.58 4.57
CA GLY A 56 -13.91 10.15 4.74
C GLY A 56 -15.04 9.15 4.60
N GLU A 57 -14.81 7.98 3.99
CA GLU A 57 -15.81 6.91 3.84
C GLU A 57 -15.51 5.71 4.76
N GLY A 58 -14.24 5.48 5.09
CA GLY A 58 -13.83 4.33 5.90
C GLY A 58 -13.42 3.15 5.03
N VAL A 59 -13.61 1.93 5.54
CA VAL A 59 -13.34 0.69 4.79
C VAL A 59 -14.50 0.43 3.83
N VAL A 60 -14.22 0.50 2.54
CA VAL A 60 -15.22 0.36 1.46
C VAL A 60 -15.15 -0.99 0.76
N VAL A 61 -14.02 -1.70 0.86
CA VAL A 61 -13.85 -3.06 0.31
C VAL A 61 -13.15 -3.95 1.32
N ARG A 62 -13.62 -5.19 1.43
CA ARG A 62 -12.97 -6.28 2.16
C ARG A 62 -13.19 -7.60 1.41
N GLU A 63 -12.23 -7.97 0.58
CA GLU A 63 -12.32 -9.11 -0.33
C GLU A 63 -11.22 -10.14 -0.05
N PRO A 64 -11.49 -11.45 -0.17
CA PRO A 64 -10.44 -12.46 -0.18
C PRO A 64 -9.34 -12.17 -1.22
N SER A 65 -8.07 -12.33 -0.84
CA SER A 65 -6.92 -12.17 -1.75
C SER A 65 -6.73 -13.41 -2.62
N VAL A 66 -7.68 -13.65 -3.52
CA VAL A 66 -7.66 -14.78 -4.43
C VAL A 66 -8.31 -14.41 -5.76
N LEU A 67 -7.72 -14.92 -6.84
CA LEU A 67 -8.23 -14.82 -8.20
C LEU A 67 -8.49 -16.23 -8.72
N ALA A 68 -9.53 -16.38 -9.53
CA ALA A 68 -9.74 -17.54 -10.37
C ALA A 68 -9.32 -17.16 -11.78
N VAL A 69 -8.37 -17.90 -12.34
CA VAL A 69 -7.84 -17.68 -13.68
C VAL A 69 -8.08 -18.89 -14.54
N ASP A 70 -8.25 -18.66 -15.83
CA ASP A 70 -8.17 -19.72 -16.83
C ASP A 70 -6.74 -20.28 -16.88
N ARG A 71 -6.60 -21.61 -16.92
CA ARG A 71 -5.29 -22.27 -16.89
C ARG A 71 -4.50 -22.11 -18.17
N GLU A 72 -5.15 -22.01 -19.31
CA GLU A 72 -4.51 -21.91 -20.63
C GLU A 72 -4.18 -20.45 -20.95
N THR A 73 -5.17 -19.55 -20.81
CA THR A 73 -5.03 -18.14 -21.20
C THR A 73 -4.44 -17.26 -20.10
N ARG A 74 -4.50 -17.72 -18.84
CA ARG A 74 -4.22 -16.92 -17.62
C ARG A 74 -5.11 -15.70 -17.46
N GLU A 75 -6.23 -15.63 -18.16
CA GLU A 75 -7.20 -14.56 -17.99
C GLU A 75 -7.92 -14.68 -16.65
N VAL A 76 -8.19 -13.54 -16.01
CA VAL A 76 -8.91 -13.50 -14.74
C VAL A 76 -10.41 -13.67 -15.01
N VAL A 77 -10.97 -14.77 -14.50
CA VAL A 77 -12.39 -15.12 -14.61
C VAL A 77 -13.19 -14.55 -13.44
N ALA A 78 -12.61 -14.59 -12.23
CA ALA A 78 -13.22 -14.03 -11.03
C ALA A 78 -12.15 -13.61 -10.01
N LEU A 79 -12.54 -12.78 -9.05
CA LEU A 79 -11.69 -12.38 -7.93
C LEU A 79 -12.50 -12.28 -6.63
N GLY A 80 -11.82 -12.21 -5.49
CA GLY A 80 -12.45 -11.99 -4.20
C GLY A 80 -13.37 -13.15 -3.81
N ALA A 81 -14.54 -12.82 -3.27
CA ALA A 81 -15.52 -13.80 -2.80
C ALA A 81 -15.96 -14.76 -3.91
N LYS A 82 -16.08 -14.29 -5.15
CA LYS A 82 -16.48 -15.13 -6.31
C LYS A 82 -15.44 -16.21 -6.60
N ALA A 83 -14.16 -15.85 -6.60
CA ALA A 83 -13.07 -16.82 -6.75
C ALA A 83 -12.97 -17.73 -5.52
N ALA A 84 -13.10 -17.19 -4.31
CA ALA A 84 -13.05 -17.97 -3.07
C ALA A 84 -14.15 -19.04 -2.99
N ALA A 85 -15.33 -18.79 -3.55
CA ALA A 85 -16.46 -19.74 -3.57
C ALA A 85 -16.20 -21.02 -4.41
N LEU A 86 -15.16 -21.01 -5.25
CA LEU A 86 -14.70 -22.16 -6.02
C LEU A 86 -13.75 -23.06 -5.22
N ALA A 87 -13.25 -22.61 -4.07
CA ALA A 87 -12.34 -23.39 -3.24
C ALA A 87 -12.98 -24.75 -2.86
N GLY A 88 -12.21 -25.83 -3.02
CA GLY A 88 -12.69 -27.20 -2.80
C GLY A 88 -13.47 -27.81 -3.98
N ARG A 89 -13.77 -27.05 -5.04
CA ARG A 89 -14.49 -27.51 -6.23
C ARG A 89 -14.10 -26.70 -7.48
N VAL A 90 -12.80 -26.47 -7.65
CA VAL A 90 -12.27 -25.70 -8.78
C VAL A 90 -12.43 -26.53 -10.05
N PRO A 91 -13.13 -26.03 -11.10
CA PRO A 91 -13.18 -26.68 -12.41
C PRO A 91 -11.78 -26.96 -12.98
N GLN A 92 -11.63 -27.98 -13.82
CA GLN A 92 -10.32 -28.41 -14.32
C GLN A 92 -9.63 -27.34 -15.17
N GLU A 93 -10.42 -26.49 -15.82
CA GLU A 93 -9.99 -25.39 -16.69
C GLU A 93 -9.52 -24.18 -15.88
N LEU A 94 -9.86 -24.10 -14.59
CA LEU A 94 -9.54 -22.97 -13.73
C LEU A 94 -8.41 -23.29 -12.73
N ALA A 95 -7.71 -22.24 -12.31
CA ALA A 95 -6.78 -22.28 -11.20
C ALA A 95 -7.11 -21.14 -10.22
N LEU A 96 -6.95 -21.41 -8.92
CA LEU A 96 -6.98 -20.38 -7.90
C LEU A 96 -5.57 -19.86 -7.66
N VAL A 97 -5.38 -18.56 -7.82
CA VAL A 97 -4.12 -17.86 -7.61
C VAL A 97 -4.26 -16.95 -6.40
N ARG A 98 -3.35 -17.08 -5.43
CA ARG A 98 -3.20 -16.11 -4.34
C ARG A 98 -2.01 -15.22 -4.66
N PRO A 99 -2.21 -13.90 -4.87
CA PRO A 99 -1.14 -13.00 -5.27
C PRO A 99 -0.15 -12.72 -4.14
N VAL A 100 -0.55 -12.97 -2.89
CA VAL A 100 0.29 -12.82 -1.71
C VAL A 100 0.19 -14.07 -0.84
N GLU A 101 1.32 -14.66 -0.48
CA GLU A 101 1.40 -15.79 0.43
C GLU A 101 2.45 -15.55 1.50
N ARG A 102 2.07 -15.76 2.76
CA ARG A 102 2.94 -15.55 3.95
C ARG A 102 3.64 -14.17 3.94
N GLY A 103 2.94 -13.14 3.46
CA GLY A 103 3.48 -11.78 3.39
C GLY A 103 4.53 -11.57 2.30
N VAL A 104 4.51 -12.38 1.24
CA VAL A 104 5.34 -12.22 0.03
C VAL A 104 4.42 -12.15 -1.18
N ILE A 105 4.67 -11.22 -2.10
CA ILE A 105 3.97 -11.21 -3.39
C ILE A 105 4.52 -12.37 -4.23
N THR A 106 3.68 -13.35 -4.53
CA THR A 106 4.01 -14.55 -5.31
C THR A 106 3.71 -14.37 -6.79
N ASP A 107 2.77 -13.47 -7.12
CA ASP A 107 2.40 -13.13 -8.49
C ASP A 107 2.08 -11.63 -8.59
N PHE A 108 2.98 -10.87 -9.23
CA PHE A 108 2.83 -9.42 -9.42
C PHE A 108 1.69 -9.06 -10.36
N SER A 109 1.44 -9.87 -11.40
CA SER A 109 0.38 -9.61 -12.37
C SER A 109 -0.99 -9.78 -11.71
N ALA A 110 -1.16 -10.88 -10.97
CA ALA A 110 -2.38 -11.14 -10.22
C ALA A 110 -2.60 -10.10 -9.10
N ALA A 111 -1.53 -9.68 -8.40
CA ALA A 111 -1.60 -8.61 -7.40
C ALA A 111 -2.08 -7.28 -8.02
N ALA A 112 -1.44 -6.87 -9.13
CA ALA A 112 -1.78 -5.63 -9.82
C ALA A 112 -3.21 -5.66 -10.35
N HIS A 113 -3.66 -6.79 -10.92
CA HIS A 113 -5.02 -6.95 -11.41
C HIS A 113 -6.04 -6.87 -10.27
N LEU A 114 -5.80 -7.56 -9.15
CA LEU A 114 -6.68 -7.52 -7.98
C LEU A 114 -6.81 -6.08 -7.44
N VAL A 115 -5.69 -5.38 -7.23
CA VAL A 115 -5.70 -4.01 -6.72
C VAL A 115 -6.41 -3.08 -7.70
N ARG A 116 -6.13 -3.20 -9.01
CA ARG A 116 -6.73 -2.37 -10.05
C ARG A 116 -8.26 -2.52 -10.07
N GLU A 117 -8.76 -3.75 -10.02
CA GLU A 117 -10.19 -4.02 -10.02
C GLU A 117 -10.87 -3.50 -8.73
N LEU A 118 -10.28 -3.76 -7.57
CA LEU A 118 -10.87 -3.35 -6.29
C LEU A 118 -10.89 -1.82 -6.11
N VAL A 119 -9.82 -1.14 -6.51
CA VAL A 119 -9.74 0.33 -6.48
C VAL A 119 -10.62 0.94 -7.57
N GLY A 120 -10.64 0.36 -8.77
CA GLY A 120 -11.45 0.83 -9.89
C GLY A 120 -12.94 0.85 -9.59
N ARG A 121 -13.44 -0.07 -8.77
CA ARG A 121 -14.84 -0.06 -8.28
C ARG A 121 -15.18 1.17 -7.42
N GLN A 122 -14.20 1.79 -6.76
CA GLN A 122 -14.40 2.91 -5.84
C GLN A 122 -14.07 4.26 -6.48
N VAL A 123 -13.21 4.28 -7.48
CA VAL A 123 -12.83 5.49 -8.21
C VAL A 123 -13.76 5.69 -9.40
N SER A 124 -14.84 6.45 -9.22
CA SER A 124 -15.73 6.87 -10.31
C SER A 124 -15.46 8.31 -10.77
N GLY A 125 -15.29 8.50 -12.08
CA GLY A 125 -15.17 9.79 -12.75
C GLY A 125 -13.78 10.10 -13.35
N LEU A 126 -13.75 10.57 -14.60
CA LEU A 126 -12.53 10.84 -15.39
C LEU A 126 -11.61 11.95 -14.82
N TRP A 127 -12.04 12.69 -13.80
CA TRP A 127 -11.32 13.85 -13.25
C TRP A 127 -10.81 13.66 -11.82
N LYS A 128 -11.04 12.52 -11.19
CA LYS A 128 -10.43 12.22 -9.89
C LYS A 128 -9.04 11.64 -10.14
N ARG A 129 -8.00 12.30 -9.63
CA ARG A 129 -6.64 11.76 -9.55
C ARG A 129 -6.47 11.13 -8.17
N PRO A 130 -6.82 9.84 -7.97
CA PRO A 130 -6.71 9.23 -6.66
C PRO A 130 -5.25 9.21 -6.20
N ARG A 131 -5.03 9.45 -4.91
CA ARG A 131 -3.74 9.25 -4.27
C ARG A 131 -3.79 7.91 -3.56
N LEU A 132 -3.00 6.96 -4.03
CA LEU A 132 -2.96 5.60 -3.51
C LEU A 132 -1.74 5.40 -2.61
N VAL A 133 -1.98 4.91 -1.40
CA VAL A 133 -0.96 4.36 -0.51
C VAL A 133 -1.26 2.87 -0.34
N MET A 134 -0.24 2.02 -0.41
CA MET A 134 -0.41 0.58 -0.25
C MET A 134 0.55 0.05 0.82
N THR A 135 0.07 -0.86 1.67
CA THR A 135 0.95 -1.62 2.56
C THR A 135 1.80 -2.56 1.72
N MET A 136 3.08 -2.65 2.07
CA MET A 136 3.98 -3.60 1.43
C MET A 136 4.19 -4.79 2.36
N ALA A 137 4.08 -6.00 1.81
CA ALA A 137 4.19 -7.22 2.57
C ALA A 137 5.61 -7.37 3.17
N GLY A 138 5.71 -7.86 4.42
CA GLY A 138 6.88 -7.66 5.29
C GLY A 138 8.16 -8.46 4.95
N ARG A 139 8.14 -9.32 3.93
CA ARG A 139 9.33 -10.04 3.44
C ARG A 139 9.49 -9.76 1.94
N GLN A 140 10.32 -8.77 1.63
CA GLN A 140 10.66 -8.40 0.26
C GLN A 140 12.10 -8.78 -0.05
N SER A 141 12.30 -9.46 -1.17
CA SER A 141 13.56 -9.44 -1.91
C SER A 141 13.39 -8.45 -3.07
N ASP A 142 14.39 -7.59 -3.29
CA ASP A 142 14.35 -6.62 -4.39
C ASP A 142 14.16 -7.33 -5.74
N VAL A 143 13.09 -7.00 -6.46
CA VAL A 143 12.73 -7.61 -7.76
C VAL A 143 13.54 -6.99 -8.91
N ALA A 144 14.41 -6.02 -8.61
CA ALA A 144 15.23 -5.33 -9.61
C ALA A 144 16.43 -6.17 -10.13
N ALA A 145 16.59 -7.43 -9.69
CA ALA A 145 17.75 -8.26 -10.04
C ALA A 145 17.49 -9.34 -11.12
N ALA A 146 16.33 -9.35 -11.78
CA ALA A 146 15.99 -10.40 -12.75
C ALA A 146 15.34 -9.86 -14.04
N ALA A 147 15.91 -8.80 -14.61
CA ALA A 147 15.63 -8.36 -15.97
C ALA A 147 16.93 -8.37 -16.80
#